data_AF-A0A8J1UDP7-F1
#
_entry.id   AF-A0A8J1UDP7-F1
#
_cell.length_a   1.000
_cell.length_b   1.000
_cell.length_c   1.000
_cell.angle_alpha   90.00
_cell.angle_beta   90.00
_cell.angle_gamma   90.00
#
_symmetry.space_group_name_H-M   'P 1'
#
loop_
_entity.id
_entity.type
_entity.pdbx_description
1 polymer ?
#
loop_
_entity_poly.entity_id
_entity_poly.type
_entity_poly.pdbx_seq_one_letter_code
_entity_poly.pdbx_strand_id
1 'polypeptide(L)'
;MTQEGSRWRTVPIPYLVLCLICYLKGCFGDAEKEGVVIAADAECRQIGSDFLNIKKGSAIDATIATMLCLGVKMPHAMGIGGGFNMVVYDRKSERAEHIDAREVSPMATDTDLFNRTDFWIHPMRLPMIRMGLLSIAIPGELAGYWTAHQRHGKLPW
;
A
#
# COMPACT_ATOMS: atom_id res chain seq x y z
N MET A 1 45.07 -0.01 -36.30
CA MET A 1 45.02 -1.37 -35.71
C MET A 1 43.61 -1.54 -35.18
N THR A 2 42.70 -2.35 -35.69
CA THR A 2 42.62 -3.35 -36.76
C THR A 2 41.20 -3.23 -37.33
N GLN A 3 41.06 -3.34 -38.65
CA GLN A 3 39.76 -3.37 -39.31
C GLN A 3 39.08 -4.72 -39.10
N GLU A 4 37.77 -4.72 -38.82
CA GLU A 4 36.88 -5.81 -39.22
C GLU A 4 35.55 -5.22 -39.71
N GLY A 5 35.25 -5.45 -40.99
CA GLY A 5 34.24 -4.76 -41.76
C GLY A 5 32.80 -5.11 -41.39
N SER A 6 31.91 -4.16 -41.67
CA SER A 6 30.46 -4.28 -41.67
C SER A 6 29.99 -5.41 -42.60
N ARG A 7 29.93 -6.63 -42.06
CA ARG A 7 29.29 -7.77 -42.71
C ARG A 7 27.79 -7.64 -42.55
N TRP A 8 27.13 -7.06 -43.55
CA TRP A 8 25.67 -7.11 -43.69
C TRP A 8 25.23 -8.57 -43.69
N ARG A 9 24.74 -9.07 -42.56
CA ARG A 9 24.11 -10.40 -42.51
C ARG A 9 22.76 -10.27 -43.21
N THR A 10 22.62 -10.90 -44.37
CA THR A 10 21.34 -11.08 -45.02
C THR A 10 20.40 -11.79 -44.05
N VAL A 11 19.37 -11.10 -43.60
CA VAL A 11 18.36 -11.70 -42.73
C VAL A 11 17.59 -12.69 -43.60
N PRO A 12 17.54 -13.99 -43.25
CA PRO A 12 16.85 -14.97 -44.08
C PRO A 12 15.38 -14.58 -44.22
N ILE A 13 14.86 -14.61 -45.45
CA ILE A 13 13.45 -14.36 -45.81
C ILE A 13 12.43 -14.97 -44.82
N PRO A 14 12.61 -16.18 -44.24
CA PRO A 14 11.67 -16.69 -43.24
C PRO A 14 11.49 -15.82 -41.99
N TYR A 15 12.51 -15.09 -41.55
CA TYR A 15 12.40 -14.18 -40.39
C TYR A 15 11.61 -12.91 -40.71
N LEU A 16 11.73 -12.40 -41.94
CA LEU A 16 10.91 -11.29 -42.42
C LEU A 16 9.44 -11.69 -42.53
N VAL A 17 9.16 -12.90 -43.00
CA VAL A 17 7.79 -13.43 -43.08
C VAL A 17 7.21 -13.65 -41.68
N LEU A 18 7.99 -14.17 -40.73
CA LEU A 18 7.55 -14.33 -39.34
C LEU A 18 7.26 -12.97 -38.66
N CYS A 19 8.08 -11.96 -38.93
CA CYS A 19 7.88 -10.60 -38.44
C CYS A 19 6.63 -9.95 -39.07
N LEU A 20 6.42 -10.14 -40.38
CA LEU A 20 5.20 -9.70 -41.08
C LEU A 20 3.95 -10.41 -40.54
N ILE A 21 4.04 -11.70 -40.23
CA ILE A 21 2.95 -12.47 -39.62
C ILE A 21 2.65 -11.95 -38.21
N CYS A 22 3.66 -11.64 -37.39
CA CYS A 22 3.46 -11.01 -36.07
C CYS A 22 2.81 -9.62 -36.19
N TYR A 23 3.19 -8.85 -37.19
CA TYR A 23 2.63 -7.52 -37.45
C TYR A 23 1.18 -7.59 -37.95
N LEU A 24 0.88 -8.51 -38.87
CA LEU A 24 -0.46 -8.74 -39.41
C LEU A 24 -1.40 -9.43 -38.41
N LYS A 25 -0.88 -10.25 -37.49
CA LYS A 25 -1.67 -10.91 -36.45
C LYS A 25 -1.90 -10.08 -35.20
N GLY A 26 -1.31 -8.88 -35.09
CA GLY A 26 -1.45 -8.07 -33.88
C GLY A 26 -0.91 -8.79 -32.64
N CYS A 27 0.33 -9.28 -32.69
CA CYS A 27 1.01 -9.82 -31.49
C CYS A 27 1.49 -8.72 -30.52
N PHE A 28 1.12 -7.46 -30.73
CA PHE A 28 1.09 -6.50 -29.62
C PHE A 28 0.00 -7.00 -28.69
N GLY A 29 0.38 -7.79 -27.68
CA GLY A 29 -0.49 -8.03 -26.55
C GLY A 29 -0.99 -6.65 -26.12
N ASP A 30 -2.31 -6.48 -26.10
CA ASP A 30 -2.91 -5.32 -25.47
C ASP A 30 -2.19 -5.15 -24.15
N ALA A 31 -1.58 -3.99 -23.91
CA ALA A 31 -1.05 -3.68 -22.59
C ALA A 31 -2.25 -3.79 -21.65
N GLU A 32 -2.38 -4.93 -20.97
CA GLU A 32 -3.41 -5.14 -19.97
C GLU A 32 -3.27 -3.94 -19.04
N LYS A 33 -4.36 -3.23 -18.75
CA LYS A 33 -4.30 -2.06 -17.89
C LYS A 33 -3.95 -2.54 -16.48
N GLU A 34 -2.67 -2.73 -16.23
CA GLU A 34 -2.15 -3.20 -14.96
C GLU A 34 -2.33 -2.09 -13.92
N GLY A 35 -2.86 -2.49 -12.77
CA GLY A 35 -2.92 -1.60 -11.63
C GLY A 35 -1.51 -1.42 -11.06
N VAL A 36 -1.20 -0.20 -10.61
CA VAL A 36 0.11 0.13 -10.04
C VAL A 36 -0.01 0.26 -8.53
N VAL A 37 0.92 -0.37 -7.82
CA VAL A 37 1.11 -0.21 -6.37
C VAL A 37 2.46 0.44 -6.12
N ILE A 38 2.47 1.49 -5.28
CA ILE A 38 3.68 2.18 -4.83
C ILE A 38 3.71 2.07 -3.30
N ALA A 39 4.83 1.57 -2.77
CA ALA A 39 5.05 1.42 -1.34
C ALA A 39 6.53 1.63 -1.02
N ALA A 40 6.84 1.90 0.26
CA ALA A 40 8.20 2.18 0.71
C ALA A 40 9.13 0.96 0.66
N ASP A 41 8.59 -0.26 0.67
CA ASP A 41 9.34 -1.51 0.61
C ASP A 41 9.00 -2.30 -0.66
N ALA A 42 10.03 -2.87 -1.30
CA ALA A 42 9.90 -3.56 -2.58
C ALA A 42 9.12 -4.88 -2.48
N GLU A 43 9.27 -5.63 -1.39
CA GLU A 43 8.55 -6.89 -1.18
C GLU A 43 7.08 -6.61 -0.88
N CYS A 44 6.79 -5.62 -0.03
CA CYS A 44 5.41 -5.23 0.27
C CYS A 44 4.68 -4.61 -0.93
N ARG A 45 5.41 -3.89 -1.79
CA ARG A 45 4.90 -3.43 -3.09
C ARG A 45 4.56 -4.61 -3.99
N GLN A 46 5.42 -5.62 -4.05
CA GLN A 46 5.17 -6.82 -4.88
C GLN A 46 3.94 -7.58 -4.39
N ILE A 47 3.79 -7.77 -3.07
CA ILE A 47 2.60 -8.40 -2.48
C ILE A 47 1.32 -7.65 -2.88
N GLY A 48 1.32 -6.31 -2.78
CA GLY A 48 0.17 -5.51 -3.24
C GLY A 48 -0.10 -5.66 -4.73
N SER A 49 0.95 -5.65 -5.55
CA SER A 49 0.85 -5.87 -7.00
C SER A 49 0.26 -7.24 -7.32
N ASP A 50 0.65 -8.29 -6.59
CA ASP A 50 0.12 -9.64 -6.77
C ASP A 50 -1.37 -9.70 -6.41
N PHE A 51 -1.79 -9.02 -5.33
CA PHE A 51 -3.20 -8.92 -4.97
C PHE A 51 -4.02 -8.18 -6.04
N LEU A 52 -3.45 -7.13 -6.63
CA LEU A 52 -4.14 -6.33 -7.65
C LEU A 52 -4.21 -7.04 -9.01
N ASN A 53 -3.08 -7.56 -9.48
CA ASN A 53 -2.90 -8.00 -10.86
C ASN A 53 -3.06 -9.52 -11.02
N ILE A 54 -2.62 -10.33 -10.05
CA ILE A 54 -2.69 -11.80 -10.11
C ILE A 54 -3.99 -12.32 -9.48
N LYS A 55 -4.29 -11.87 -8.25
CA LYS A 55 -5.53 -12.26 -7.54
C LYS A 55 -6.76 -11.51 -8.05
N LYS A 56 -6.57 -10.48 -8.90
CA LYS A 56 -7.64 -9.63 -9.48
C LYS A 56 -8.54 -9.02 -8.39
N GLY A 57 -7.95 -8.65 -7.25
CA GLY A 57 -8.63 -7.96 -6.16
C GLY A 57 -8.98 -6.50 -6.50
N SER A 58 -9.57 -5.81 -5.54
CA SER A 58 -9.74 -4.36 -5.59
C SER A 58 -8.43 -3.63 -5.27
N ALA A 59 -8.38 -2.33 -5.57
CA ALA A 59 -7.31 -1.47 -5.09
C ALA A 59 -7.20 -1.50 -3.55
N ILE A 60 -8.32 -1.65 -2.85
CA ILE A 60 -8.37 -1.71 -1.39
C ILE A 60 -7.81 -3.04 -0.86
N ASP A 61 -8.09 -4.17 -1.51
CA ASP A 61 -7.51 -5.46 -1.13
C ASP A 61 -5.97 -5.42 -1.26
N ALA A 62 -5.48 -4.83 -2.36
CA ALA A 62 -4.05 -4.62 -2.58
C ALA A 62 -3.43 -3.69 -1.53
N THR A 63 -4.10 -2.58 -1.20
CA THR A 63 -3.65 -1.66 -0.14
C THR A 63 -3.59 -2.35 1.22
N ILE A 64 -4.62 -3.10 1.62
CA ILE A 64 -4.64 -3.81 2.92
C ILE A 64 -3.50 -4.83 2.99
N ALA A 65 -3.29 -5.63 1.94
CA ALA A 65 -2.18 -6.59 1.88
C ALA A 65 -0.81 -5.90 1.99
N THR A 66 -0.61 -4.80 1.28
CA THR A 66 0.61 -3.99 1.37
C THR A 66 0.79 -3.40 2.76
N MET A 67 -0.25 -2.82 3.37
CA MET A 67 -0.18 -2.21 4.71
C MET A 67 0.14 -3.25 5.79
N LEU A 68 -0.46 -4.44 5.72
CA LEU A 68 -0.12 -5.55 6.62
C LEU A 68 1.35 -5.97 6.49
N CYS A 69 1.87 -6.06 5.26
CA CYS A 69 3.30 -6.34 5.04
C CYS A 69 4.19 -5.23 5.61
N LEU A 70 3.85 -3.95 5.35
CA LEU A 70 4.61 -2.82 5.86
C LEU A 70 4.61 -2.78 7.39
N GLY A 71 3.52 -3.19 8.04
CA GLY A 71 3.46 -3.34 9.49
C GLY A 71 4.44 -4.37 10.06
N VAL A 72 4.81 -5.39 9.28
CA VAL A 72 5.83 -6.38 9.66
C VAL A 72 7.24 -5.90 9.30
N LYS A 73 7.43 -5.30 8.12
CA LYS A 73 8.75 -4.87 7.62
C LYS A 73 9.23 -3.56 8.24
N MET A 74 8.31 -2.67 8.61
CA MET A 74 8.56 -1.36 9.22
C MET A 74 7.69 -1.15 10.47
N PRO A 75 7.86 -2.00 11.50
CA PRO A 75 7.01 -1.96 12.70
C PRO A 75 7.17 -0.67 13.52
N HIS A 76 8.25 0.07 13.31
CA HIS A 76 8.49 1.35 13.97
C HIS A 76 7.70 2.52 13.34
N ALA A 77 7.11 2.32 12.15
CA ALA A 77 6.44 3.37 11.38
C ALA A 77 4.92 3.21 11.38
N MET A 78 4.44 1.97 11.19
CA MET A 78 3.00 1.66 11.14
C MET A 78 2.73 0.22 11.59
N GLY A 79 1.46 -0.11 11.81
CA GLY A 79 1.03 -1.47 12.08
C GLY A 79 -0.32 -1.53 12.80
N ILE A 80 -0.76 -2.74 13.12
CA ILE A 80 -2.09 -3.00 13.70
C ILE A 80 -2.35 -2.32 15.06
N GLY A 81 -1.30 -1.82 15.72
CA GLY A 81 -1.38 -1.07 16.98
C GLY A 81 -1.60 0.44 16.80
N GLY A 82 -1.69 0.95 15.58
CA GLY A 82 -1.87 2.37 15.28
C GLY A 82 -3.23 2.69 14.66
N GLY A 83 -3.20 3.62 13.71
CA GLY A 83 -4.34 4.05 12.92
C GLY A 83 -3.88 4.68 11.61
N PHE A 84 -4.82 4.83 10.67
CA PHE A 84 -4.54 5.39 9.36
C PHE A 84 -5.69 6.27 8.87
N ASN A 85 -5.40 7.03 7.82
CA ASN A 85 -6.40 7.77 7.05
C ASN A 85 -6.29 7.32 5.60
N MET A 86 -7.40 6.92 5.00
CA MET A 86 -7.44 6.42 3.63
C MET A 86 -8.43 7.24 2.82
N VAL A 87 -7.95 7.74 1.68
CA VAL A 87 -8.81 8.39 0.69
C VAL A 87 -9.03 7.40 -0.45
N VAL A 88 -10.29 7.10 -0.72
CA VAL A 88 -10.71 6.18 -1.77
C VAL A 88 -11.47 6.96 -2.81
N TYR A 89 -11.04 6.90 -4.07
CA TYR A 89 -11.81 7.44 -5.18
C TYR A 89 -12.48 6.30 -5.94
N ASP A 90 -13.80 6.28 -5.96
CA ASP A 90 -14.58 5.34 -6.75
C ASP A 90 -14.95 5.97 -8.09
N ARG A 91 -14.38 5.42 -9.16
CA ARG A 91 -14.64 5.88 -10.53
C ARG A 91 -16.09 5.62 -10.97
N LYS A 92 -16.78 4.62 -10.42
CA LYS A 92 -18.16 4.30 -10.83
C LYS A 92 -19.14 5.34 -10.32
N SER A 93 -18.97 5.78 -9.09
CA SER A 93 -19.79 6.82 -8.46
C SER A 93 -19.23 8.24 -8.66
N GLU A 94 -18.01 8.37 -9.18
CA GLU A 94 -17.25 9.61 -9.33
C GLU A 94 -17.09 10.38 -8.01
N ARG A 95 -16.98 9.65 -6.89
CA ARG A 95 -16.89 10.21 -5.54
C ARG A 95 -15.59 9.82 -4.86
N ALA A 96 -15.12 10.72 -4.02
CA ALA A 96 -14.06 10.46 -3.07
C ALA A 96 -14.66 10.24 -1.67
N GLU A 97 -14.22 9.19 -1.01
CA GLU A 97 -14.55 8.86 0.37
C GLU A 97 -13.29 8.94 1.22
N HIS A 98 -13.48 9.28 2.49
CA HIS A 98 -12.41 9.30 3.49
C HIS A 98 -12.76 8.31 4.59
N ILE A 99 -11.88 7.35 4.82
CA ILE A 99 -11.95 6.41 5.94
C ILE A 99 -10.94 6.90 6.98
N ASP A 100 -11.47 7.49 8.04
CA ASP A 100 -10.72 7.89 9.21
C ASP A 100 -10.70 6.73 10.21
N ALA A 101 -9.54 6.10 10.34
CA ALA A 101 -9.25 5.06 11.31
C ALA A 101 -8.17 5.53 12.29
N ARG A 102 -8.15 6.83 12.60
CA ARG A 102 -7.29 7.41 13.62
C ARG A 102 -7.60 6.79 14.99
N GLU A 103 -6.56 6.69 15.80
CA GLU A 103 -6.65 6.28 17.17
C GLU A 103 -7.50 7.27 17.98
N VAL A 104 -8.23 6.75 18.96
CA VAL A 104 -9.09 7.57 19.85
C VAL A 104 -8.63 7.48 21.29
N SER A 105 -8.80 8.58 22.03
CA SER A 105 -8.49 8.62 23.46
C SER A 105 -9.41 7.66 24.22
N PRO A 106 -8.87 6.87 25.17
CA PRO A 106 -9.69 6.03 26.04
C PRO A 106 -10.78 6.83 26.78
N MET A 107 -11.96 6.24 26.97
CA MET A 107 -13.07 6.91 27.68
C MET A 107 -12.74 7.32 29.12
N ALA A 108 -11.79 6.65 29.76
CA ALA A 108 -11.34 6.95 31.11
C ALA A 108 -10.28 8.07 31.17
N THR A 109 -9.89 8.64 30.03
CA THR A 109 -8.89 9.71 29.97
C THR A 109 -9.49 11.04 30.42
N ASP A 110 -8.85 11.66 31.42
CA ASP A 110 -9.15 13.01 31.89
C ASP A 110 -8.53 14.06 30.95
N THR A 111 -9.24 15.15 30.67
CA THR A 111 -8.75 16.29 29.88
C THR A 111 -7.50 16.93 30.48
N ASP A 112 -7.36 16.87 31.80
CA ASP A 112 -6.22 17.46 32.52
C ASP A 112 -5.04 16.47 32.68
N LEU A 113 -5.10 15.25 32.14
CA LEU A 113 -4.12 14.17 32.35
C LEU A 113 -2.66 14.63 32.28
N PHE A 114 -2.34 15.54 31.35
CA PHE A 114 -0.98 16.05 31.14
C PHE A 114 -0.72 17.48 31.64
N ASN A 115 -1.75 18.15 32.17
CA ASN A 115 -1.69 19.55 32.61
C ASN A 115 -1.70 19.72 34.14
N ARG A 116 -1.82 18.62 34.89
CA ARG A 116 -1.78 18.67 36.36
C ARG A 116 -0.39 19.06 36.86
N THR A 117 -0.34 19.87 37.90
CA THR A 117 0.92 20.43 38.45
C THR A 117 1.86 19.34 38.95
N ASP A 118 1.32 18.30 39.58
CA ASP A 118 2.04 17.09 40.03
C ASP A 118 2.66 16.33 38.85
N PHE A 119 1.95 16.26 37.71
CA PHE A 119 2.47 15.67 36.49
C PHE A 119 3.55 16.54 35.83
N TRP A 120 3.38 17.87 35.79
CA TRP A 120 4.35 18.79 35.19
C TRP A 120 5.73 18.72 35.86
N ILE A 121 5.76 18.64 37.19
CA ILE A 121 7.00 18.55 37.98
C ILE A 121 7.54 17.10 38.09
N HIS A 122 6.82 16.12 37.54
CA HIS A 122 7.20 14.73 37.68
C HIS A 122 8.46 14.42 36.85
N PRO A 123 9.52 13.85 37.46
CA PRO A 123 10.79 13.61 36.76
C PRO A 123 10.65 12.61 35.60
N MET A 124 9.62 11.74 35.63
CA MET A 124 9.32 10.80 34.55
C MET A 124 8.28 11.30 33.54
N ARG A 125 7.88 12.59 33.58
CA ARG A 125 6.85 13.12 32.69
C ARG A 125 7.12 12.84 31.20
N LEU A 126 8.30 13.16 30.70
CA LEU A 126 8.64 12.97 29.28
C LEU A 126 8.64 11.49 28.87
N PRO A 127 9.27 10.57 29.63
CA PRO A 127 9.12 9.14 29.40
C PRO A 127 7.65 8.66 29.41
N MET A 128 6.83 9.17 30.33
CA MET A 128 5.41 8.76 30.44
C MET A 128 4.57 9.20 29.23
N ILE A 129 4.82 10.39 28.67
CA ILE A 129 4.11 10.90 27.49
C ILE A 129 4.58 10.23 26.19
N ARG A 130 5.84 9.76 26.12
CA ARG A 130 6.42 9.25 24.86
C ARG A 130 6.55 7.73 24.78
N MET A 131 6.72 7.07 25.90
CA MET A 131 7.07 5.64 25.99
C MET A 131 6.24 4.91 27.06
N GLY A 132 5.43 5.61 27.84
CA GLY A 132 4.64 5.05 28.93
C GLY A 132 3.25 4.63 28.50
N LEU A 133 2.55 3.90 29.37
CA LEU A 133 1.19 3.43 29.09
C LEU A 133 0.19 4.57 28.81
N LEU A 134 0.47 5.78 29.32
CA LEU A 134 -0.35 6.97 29.10
C LEU A 134 -0.27 7.50 27.66
N SER A 135 0.71 7.08 26.87
CA SER A 135 0.87 7.52 25.48
C SER A 135 0.13 6.65 24.48
N ILE A 136 -0.56 5.60 24.94
CA ILE A 136 -1.27 4.63 24.09
C ILE A 136 -2.73 5.06 23.94
N ALA A 137 -3.15 5.28 22.69
CA ALA A 137 -4.55 5.47 22.32
C ALA A 137 -5.18 4.14 21.86
N ILE A 138 -6.50 4.08 21.70
CA ILE A 138 -7.19 2.89 21.22
C ILE A 138 -6.85 2.70 19.73
N PRO A 139 -6.23 1.57 19.32
CA PRO A 139 -5.87 1.33 17.93
C PRO A 139 -7.10 1.25 17.01
N GLY A 140 -7.03 1.90 15.85
CA GLY A 140 -8.10 1.93 14.85
C GLY A 140 -7.79 1.12 13.58
N GLU A 141 -6.53 0.73 13.37
CA GLU A 141 -6.03 0.17 12.11
C GLU A 141 -6.84 -1.05 11.61
N LEU A 142 -7.00 -2.10 12.41
CA LEU A 142 -7.74 -3.30 11.99
C LEU A 142 -9.23 -3.04 11.72
N ALA A 143 -9.86 -2.19 12.54
CA ALA A 143 -11.26 -1.81 12.33
C ALA A 143 -11.42 -0.99 11.04
N GLY A 144 -10.44 -0.15 10.73
CA GLY A 144 -10.35 0.58 9.47
C GLY A 144 -10.21 -0.34 8.27
N TYR A 145 -9.32 -1.34 8.33
CA TYR A 145 -9.14 -2.31 7.25
C TYR A 145 -10.43 -3.10 7.00
N TRP A 146 -11.08 -3.58 8.05
CA TRP A 146 -12.36 -4.26 7.95
C TRP A 146 -13.43 -3.37 7.30
N THR A 147 -13.52 -2.11 7.71
CA THR A 147 -14.47 -1.15 7.14
C THR A 147 -14.19 -0.89 5.65
N ALA A 148 -12.92 -0.71 5.28
CA ALA A 148 -12.51 -0.50 3.89
C ALA A 148 -12.80 -1.74 3.03
N HIS A 149 -12.49 -2.92 3.55
CA HIS A 149 -12.74 -4.21 2.88
C HIS A 149 -14.25 -4.45 2.68
N GLN A 150 -15.07 -4.21 3.69
CA GLN A 150 -16.52 -4.37 3.57
C GLN A 150 -17.16 -3.43 2.53
N ARG A 151 -16.56 -2.26 2.29
CA ARG A 151 -17.08 -1.27 1.32
C ARG A 151 -16.57 -1.51 -0.10
N HIS A 152 -15.32 -1.90 -0.26
CA HIS A 152 -14.63 -1.89 -1.55
C HIS A 152 -13.85 -3.17 -1.87
N GLY A 153 -13.72 -4.07 -0.90
CA GLY A 153 -13.04 -5.35 -1.04
C GLY A 153 -13.75 -6.30 -2.00
N LYS A 154 -12.96 -7.15 -2.65
CA LYS A 154 -13.45 -8.19 -3.57
C LYS A 154 -12.97 -9.58 -3.18
N LEU A 155 -11.78 -9.67 -2.58
CA LEU A 155 -11.23 -10.92 -2.11
C LEU A 155 -11.84 -11.29 -0.76
N PRO A 156 -11.83 -12.58 -0.37
CA PRO A 156 -12.18 -12.95 0.99
C PRO A 156 -11.25 -12.23 1.98
N TRP A 157 -11.82 -11.84 3.11
CA TRP A 157 -11.06 -11.39 4.28
C TRP A 157 -10.22 -12.53 4.83
#